data_AF-A0AAN9N6J3-F1
#
_entry.id   AF-A0AAN9N6J3-F1
#
_cell.length_a   1.000
_cell.length_b   1.000
_cell.length_c   1.000
_cell.angle_alpha   90.00
_cell.angle_beta   90.00
_cell.angle_gamma   90.00
#
_symmetry.space_group_name_H-M   'P 1'
#
loop_
_entity.id
_entity.type
_entity.pdbx_description
1 polymer ?
#
loop_
_entity_poly.entity_id
_entity_poly.type
_entity_poly.pdbx_seq_one_letter_code
_entity_poly.pdbx_strand_id
1 'polypeptide(L)'
;MLTVNCMWCNCCYFFIFTSEGLCTKDGFCNLKKSLFSAVFGLSALCRVFLFLCSHSRPKKKKQRTMWVEIIVGFVIYKLFRRFFYDDDVLDMEGSDSSVLFSVADRLKKLYGANVYVGLRIPDADTASRQSIDMVLLTKQELVVVSVKNFSGILTIGGDGSWLCEKSDKRKAERHPDPVEEARKQASILESYLEQRGVALPEGYICCKVILPNPKLCTIPADGFPSEVITHDQWIQLKPEAKSTLSSWVKSAFRSGKKDMLESVNQNLDFVLSSAPIWDRLELKGNKYVLGEFQEFKGKEEDVEALRHIRRSKVGRVVIQKTSMFGLAPSRLQVLYRLRDYRSEGASELEWKEETVRSSTEIIFQPENGSKVRKFKLSSVSSMLLSA
;
A
#
# COMPACT_ATOMS: atom_id res chain seq x y z
N MET A 1 10.37 -36.96 32.31
CA MET A 1 11.67 -36.47 31.79
C MET A 1 11.44 -36.11 30.33
N LEU A 2 11.45 -34.81 30.01
CA LEU A 2 10.89 -34.24 28.77
C LEU A 2 11.63 -34.70 27.51
N THR A 3 10.89 -35.26 26.57
CA THR A 3 11.22 -35.38 25.14
C THR A 3 11.08 -34.00 24.47
N VAL A 4 12.21 -33.38 24.12
CA VAL A 4 12.23 -32.20 23.24
C VAL A 4 12.28 -32.70 21.79
N ASN A 5 11.12 -32.73 21.15
CA ASN A 5 10.99 -32.92 19.71
C ASN A 5 11.51 -31.66 18.98
N CYS A 6 12.46 -31.86 18.08
CA CYS A 6 13.10 -30.78 17.34
C CYS A 6 12.15 -30.25 16.24
N MET A 7 11.62 -29.04 16.45
CA MET A 7 10.63 -28.36 15.59
C MET A 7 11.09 -28.08 14.15
N TRP A 8 12.38 -28.28 13.84
CA TRP A 8 12.95 -27.99 12.51
C TRP A 8 12.79 -29.13 11.51
N CYS A 9 12.62 -30.38 11.95
CA CYS A 9 12.39 -31.52 11.03
C CYS A 9 10.98 -31.49 10.42
N ASN A 10 9.99 -31.01 11.15
CA ASN A 10 8.59 -30.99 10.68
C ASN A 10 8.31 -29.89 9.65
N CYS A 11 9.03 -28.76 9.65
CA CYS A 11 8.87 -27.73 8.62
C CYS A 11 9.38 -28.17 7.24
N CYS A 12 10.43 -29.01 7.19
CA CYS A 12 10.91 -29.55 5.91
C CYS A 12 9.99 -30.66 5.36
N TYR A 13 9.36 -31.45 6.23
CA TYR A 13 8.40 -32.48 5.80
C TYR A 13 7.07 -31.88 5.30
N PHE A 14 6.62 -30.77 5.88
CA PHE A 14 5.36 -30.13 5.46
C PHE A 14 5.42 -29.48 4.06
N PHE A 15 6.61 -29.06 3.62
CA PHE A 15 6.81 -28.47 2.29
C PHE A 15 6.92 -29.50 1.16
N ILE A 16 7.23 -30.76 1.48
CA ILE A 16 7.35 -31.84 0.47
C ILE A 16 5.96 -32.41 0.13
N PHE A 17 5.03 -32.45 1.07
CA PHE A 17 3.71 -33.09 0.90
C PHE A 17 2.61 -32.21 0.29
N THR A 18 2.82 -30.91 0.09
CA THR A 18 1.80 -30.02 -0.50
C THR A 18 1.96 -29.81 -2.01
N SER A 19 2.86 -30.54 -2.68
CA SER A 19 3.05 -30.42 -4.14
C SER A 19 2.38 -31.51 -4.98
N GLU A 20 1.75 -32.52 -4.35
CA GLU A 20 0.95 -33.55 -5.03
C GLU A 20 -0.52 -33.15 -5.04
N GLY A 21 -0.89 -32.21 -5.90
CA GLY A 21 -2.29 -31.88 -6.11
C GLY A 21 -2.49 -30.50 -6.66
N LEU A 22 -2.14 -30.30 -7.94
CA LEU A 22 -2.78 -29.35 -8.87
C LEU A 22 -2.00 -29.43 -10.20
N CYS A 23 -2.49 -30.32 -11.06
CA CYS A 23 -1.99 -30.54 -12.39
C CYS A 23 -3.04 -30.02 -13.38
N THR A 24 -2.83 -28.82 -13.94
CA THR A 24 -3.33 -28.46 -15.28
C THR A 24 -2.43 -27.42 -15.94
N LYS A 25 -1.76 -27.92 -16.99
CA LYS A 25 -1.19 -27.34 -18.22
C LYS A 25 -0.76 -25.86 -18.31
N ASP A 26 0.51 -25.77 -18.70
CA ASP A 26 1.18 -24.76 -19.53
C ASP A 26 1.52 -23.40 -18.90
N GLY A 27 2.70 -23.34 -18.26
CA GLY A 27 3.34 -22.09 -17.83
C GLY A 27 4.39 -22.19 -16.72
N PHE A 28 4.61 -23.37 -16.12
CA PHE A 28 5.31 -23.49 -14.83
C PHE A 28 6.64 -24.26 -14.82
N CYS A 29 7.37 -24.31 -15.94
CA CYS A 29 8.60 -25.10 -16.01
C CYS A 29 9.84 -24.41 -15.39
N ASN A 30 9.90 -23.06 -15.38
CA ASN A 30 11.06 -22.32 -14.85
C ASN A 30 10.99 -22.04 -13.34
N LEU A 31 9.79 -21.87 -12.76
CA LEU A 31 9.65 -21.64 -11.32
C LEU A 31 9.89 -22.93 -10.52
N LYS A 32 9.47 -24.09 -11.04
CA LYS A 32 9.75 -25.39 -10.42
C LYS A 32 11.25 -25.68 -10.36
N LYS A 33 12.02 -25.42 -11.42
CA LYS A 33 13.48 -25.63 -11.43
C LYS A 33 14.23 -24.72 -10.46
N SER A 34 13.81 -23.46 -10.34
CA SER A 34 14.41 -22.51 -9.39
C SER A 34 14.12 -22.87 -7.93
N LEU A 35 12.88 -23.28 -7.61
CA LEU A 35 12.55 -23.80 -6.27
C LEU A 35 13.28 -25.11 -5.97
N PHE A 36 13.36 -26.03 -6.94
CA PHE A 36 14.06 -27.31 -6.77
C PHE A 36 15.55 -27.11 -6.51
N SER A 37 16.21 -26.20 -7.24
CA SER A 37 17.63 -25.89 -7.04
C SER A 37 17.90 -25.19 -5.70
N ALA A 38 17.01 -24.32 -5.24
CA ALA A 38 17.14 -23.65 -3.95
C ALA A 38 16.92 -24.63 -2.79
N VAL A 39 15.95 -25.54 -2.91
CA VAL A 39 15.67 -26.58 -1.92
C VAL A 39 16.78 -27.64 -1.89
N PHE A 40 17.33 -28.03 -3.04
CA PHE A 40 18.49 -28.94 -3.09
C PHE A 40 19.79 -28.28 -2.60
N GLY A 41 19.99 -26.99 -2.88
CA GLY A 41 21.12 -26.23 -2.33
C GLY A 41 21.06 -26.11 -0.80
N LEU A 42 19.88 -25.82 -0.24
CA LEU A 42 19.65 -25.83 1.21
C LEU A 42 19.79 -27.24 1.81
N SER A 43 19.30 -28.27 1.10
CA SER A 43 19.43 -29.67 1.54
C SER A 43 20.89 -30.13 1.58
N ALA A 44 21.69 -29.76 0.58
CA ALA A 44 23.12 -30.08 0.52
C ALA A 44 23.90 -29.34 1.62
N LEU A 45 23.61 -28.05 1.85
CA LEU A 45 24.20 -27.29 2.95
C LEU A 45 23.80 -27.85 4.32
N CYS A 46 22.53 -28.22 4.52
CA CYS A 46 22.07 -28.89 5.74
C CYS A 46 22.72 -30.27 5.93
N ARG A 47 22.93 -31.05 4.86
CA ARG A 47 23.59 -32.36 4.94
C ARG A 47 25.07 -32.22 5.26
N VAL A 48 25.77 -31.24 4.70
CA VAL A 48 27.18 -30.94 5.05
C VAL A 48 27.28 -30.47 6.51
N PHE A 49 26.33 -29.65 6.97
CA PHE A 49 26.30 -29.18 8.35
C PHE A 49 25.98 -30.32 9.36
N LEU A 50 25.04 -31.20 9.04
CA LEU A 50 24.72 -32.39 9.85
C LEU A 50 25.85 -33.42 9.83
N PHE A 51 26.57 -33.57 8.72
CA PHE A 51 27.72 -34.45 8.61
C PHE A 51 28.90 -33.97 9.47
N LEU A 52 29.13 -32.65 9.53
CA LEU A 52 30.11 -32.04 10.43
C LEU A 52 29.71 -32.16 11.91
N CYS A 53 28.42 -32.21 12.24
CA CYS A 53 27.94 -32.41 13.62
C CYS A 53 27.91 -33.88 14.08
N SER A 54 28.04 -34.87 13.19
CA SER A 54 27.89 -36.30 13.54
C SER A 54 29.20 -36.99 14.00
N HIS A 55 30.38 -36.38 13.79
CA HIS A 55 31.66 -36.96 14.23
C HIS A 55 32.07 -36.52 15.65
N SER A 56 31.58 -37.30 16.62
CA SER A 56 32.17 -37.65 17.93
C SER A 56 32.99 -36.60 18.68
N ARG A 57 32.40 -35.91 19.68
CA ARG A 57 33.16 -35.37 20.83
C ARG A 57 32.40 -35.39 22.18
N PRO A 58 33.11 -35.58 23.32
CA PRO A 58 32.54 -35.97 24.62
C PRO A 58 31.77 -34.86 25.38
N LYS A 59 30.90 -35.33 26.28
CA LYS A 59 29.75 -34.64 26.92
C LYS A 59 30.01 -33.31 27.67
N LYS A 60 31.25 -32.88 27.92
CA LYS A 60 31.55 -31.58 28.58
C LYS A 60 31.65 -30.37 27.63
N LYS A 61 31.63 -30.58 26.31
CA LYS A 61 31.73 -29.51 25.29
C LYS A 61 30.39 -29.08 24.67
N LYS A 62 29.26 -29.57 25.20
CA LYS A 62 27.92 -29.42 24.58
C LYS A 62 27.32 -28.01 24.68
N GLN A 63 27.74 -27.21 25.66
CA GLN A 63 27.16 -25.88 25.88
C GLN A 63 27.78 -24.81 24.97
N ARG A 64 29.10 -24.87 24.68
CA ARG A 64 29.75 -23.93 23.76
C ARG A 64 29.32 -24.11 22.30
N THR A 65 29.03 -25.33 21.87
CA THR A 65 28.61 -25.63 20.49
C THR A 65 27.20 -25.11 20.17
N MET A 66 26.27 -25.19 21.11
CA MET A 66 24.90 -24.69 20.92
C MET A 66 24.84 -23.16 20.73
N TRP A 67 25.68 -22.40 21.45
CA TRP A 67 25.79 -20.95 21.25
C TRP A 67 26.41 -20.59 19.89
N VAL A 68 27.40 -21.36 19.43
CA VAL A 68 28.01 -21.17 18.10
C VAL A 68 26.99 -21.43 16.99
N GLU A 69 26.18 -22.48 17.11
CA GLU A 69 25.10 -22.78 16.15
C GLU A 69 24.04 -21.67 16.10
N ILE A 70 23.63 -21.13 17.26
CA ILE A 70 22.69 -19.99 17.32
C ILE A 70 23.30 -18.74 16.67
N ILE A 71 24.57 -18.43 16.96
CA ILE A 71 25.25 -17.27 16.38
C ILE A 71 25.40 -17.43 14.87
N VAL A 72 25.82 -18.59 14.39
CA VAL A 72 25.97 -18.88 12.95
C VAL A 72 24.61 -18.84 12.26
N GLY A 73 23.58 -19.45 12.86
CA GLY A 73 22.21 -19.38 12.36
C GLY A 73 21.68 -17.95 12.29
N PHE A 74 21.99 -17.12 13.28
CA PHE A 74 21.61 -15.71 13.30
C PHE A 74 22.38 -14.88 12.26
N VAL A 75 23.66 -15.17 12.03
CA VAL A 75 24.47 -14.54 10.98
C VAL A 75 23.95 -14.93 9.60
N ILE A 76 23.65 -16.21 9.35
CA ILE A 76 23.04 -16.68 8.11
C ILE A 76 21.66 -16.05 7.92
N TYR A 77 20.82 -16.02 8.97
CA TYR A 77 19.53 -15.33 8.92
C TYR A 77 19.68 -13.85 8.59
N LYS A 78 20.65 -13.15 9.20
CA LYS A 78 20.92 -11.74 8.88
C LYS A 78 21.46 -11.55 7.46
N LEU A 79 22.30 -12.45 6.95
CA LEU A 79 22.78 -12.39 5.56
C LEU A 79 21.66 -12.69 4.57
N PHE A 80 20.83 -13.70 4.84
CA PHE A 80 19.67 -14.04 4.04
C PHE A 80 18.64 -12.90 4.07
N ARG A 81 18.40 -12.32 5.25
CA ARG A 81 17.58 -11.11 5.39
C ARG A 81 18.18 -9.99 4.57
N ARG A 82 19.45 -9.63 4.74
CA ARG A 82 20.09 -8.52 3.99
C ARG A 82 20.13 -8.72 2.47
N PHE A 83 20.24 -9.95 1.97
CA PHE A 83 20.27 -10.24 0.53
C PHE A 83 18.87 -10.35 -0.10
N PHE A 84 17.89 -10.88 0.63
CA PHE A 84 16.54 -11.11 0.10
C PHE A 84 15.49 -10.07 0.56
N TYR A 85 15.77 -9.36 1.65
CA TYR A 85 14.93 -8.35 2.28
C TYR A 85 15.75 -7.06 2.47
N ASP A 86 15.39 -6.03 1.72
CA ASP A 86 16.04 -4.73 1.85
C ASP A 86 15.71 -4.13 3.23
N ASP A 87 16.72 -3.92 4.07
CA ASP A 87 16.53 -3.37 5.44
C ASP A 87 15.89 -1.96 5.39
N ASP A 88 16.05 -1.23 4.28
CA ASP A 88 15.43 0.08 4.04
C ASP A 88 13.89 0.03 3.90
N VAL A 89 13.29 -1.17 3.73
CA VAL A 89 11.83 -1.41 3.67
C VAL A 89 11.25 -1.75 5.06
N LEU A 90 12.10 -2.03 6.05
CA LEU A 90 11.69 -2.48 7.38
C LEU A 90 11.39 -1.34 8.36
N ASP A 91 12.00 -0.16 8.19
CA ASP A 91 11.59 1.05 8.94
C ASP A 91 10.26 1.64 8.46
N MET A 92 9.59 0.94 7.53
CA MET A 92 8.23 1.20 7.10
C MET A 92 7.28 0.19 7.76
N GLU A 93 7.34 0.14 9.08
CA GLU A 93 6.37 -0.53 9.93
C GLU A 93 5.06 0.26 9.82
N GLY A 94 4.19 -0.19 8.91
CA GLY A 94 2.85 0.37 8.66
C GLY A 94 2.83 1.79 8.09
N SER A 95 3.31 2.02 6.86
CA SER A 95 3.08 3.33 6.22
C SER A 95 1.58 3.63 6.20
N ASP A 96 1.20 4.85 6.61
CA ASP A 96 -0.18 5.32 6.62
C ASP A 96 -0.84 5.12 5.24
N SER A 97 -0.06 5.26 4.16
CA SER A 97 -0.48 4.95 2.80
C SER A 97 -0.86 3.48 2.59
N SER A 98 -0.14 2.50 3.14
CA SER A 98 -0.54 1.09 2.99
C SER A 98 -1.86 0.78 3.70
N VAL A 99 -2.10 1.42 4.86
CA VAL A 99 -3.37 1.34 5.59
C VAL A 99 -4.49 1.98 4.78
N LEU A 100 -4.24 3.16 4.20
CA LEU A 100 -5.15 3.86 3.30
C LEU A 100 -5.60 2.97 2.12
N PHE A 101 -4.67 2.32 1.42
CA PHE A 101 -5.00 1.42 0.31
C PHE A 101 -5.76 0.16 0.77
N SER A 102 -5.47 -0.39 1.95
CA SER A 102 -6.23 -1.51 2.52
C SER A 102 -7.69 -1.12 2.82
N VAL A 103 -7.90 0.08 3.37
CA VAL A 103 -9.24 0.64 3.59
C VAL A 103 -9.97 0.83 2.26
N ALA A 104 -9.31 1.42 1.26
CA ALA A 104 -9.86 1.62 -0.07
C ALA A 104 -10.29 0.30 -0.74
N ASP A 105 -9.41 -0.71 -0.73
CA ASP A 105 -9.71 -2.04 -1.29
C ASP A 105 -10.91 -2.69 -0.61
N ARG A 106 -11.04 -2.52 0.70
CA ARG A 106 -12.18 -3.05 1.44
C ARG A 106 -13.46 -2.30 1.12
N LEU A 107 -13.45 -0.97 1.09
CA LEU A 107 -14.61 -0.16 0.69
C LEU A 107 -15.09 -0.50 -0.71
N LYS A 108 -14.16 -0.64 -1.66
CA LYS A 108 -14.45 -1.09 -3.02
C LYS A 108 -15.16 -2.44 -3.05
N LYS A 109 -14.71 -3.41 -2.24
CA LYS A 109 -15.32 -4.74 -2.13
C LYS A 109 -16.69 -4.71 -1.44
N LEU A 110 -16.85 -3.90 -0.40
CA LEU A 110 -18.08 -3.81 0.38
C LEU A 110 -19.23 -3.18 -0.40
N TYR A 111 -18.95 -2.08 -1.11
CA TYR A 111 -19.97 -1.28 -1.77
C TYR A 111 -20.02 -1.46 -3.28
N GLY A 112 -19.06 -2.17 -3.89
CA GLY A 112 -18.96 -2.30 -5.35
C GLY A 112 -18.78 -0.93 -6.04
N ALA A 113 -18.25 0.04 -5.31
CA ALA A 113 -18.16 1.44 -5.68
C ALA A 113 -16.78 1.80 -6.24
N ASN A 114 -16.71 2.93 -6.96
CA ASN A 114 -15.43 3.48 -7.40
C ASN A 114 -14.78 4.22 -6.22
N VAL A 115 -13.48 3.98 -6.02
CA VAL A 115 -12.68 4.60 -4.96
C VAL A 115 -11.50 5.30 -5.59
N TYR A 116 -11.39 6.60 -5.37
CA TYR A 116 -10.27 7.43 -5.82
C TYR A 116 -9.42 7.77 -4.61
N VAL A 117 -8.13 7.45 -4.64
CA VAL A 117 -7.24 7.53 -3.47
C VAL A 117 -6.16 8.58 -3.72
N GLY A 118 -5.90 9.41 -2.72
CA GLY A 118 -4.83 10.40 -2.71
C GLY A 118 -5.06 11.55 -3.69
N LEU A 119 -6.27 12.11 -3.73
CA LEU A 119 -6.58 13.27 -4.58
C LEU A 119 -5.85 14.52 -4.06
N ARG A 120 -5.45 15.40 -4.98
CA ARG A 120 -4.80 16.69 -4.72
C ARG A 120 -5.61 17.81 -5.34
N ILE A 121 -6.71 18.16 -4.69
CA ILE A 121 -7.68 19.11 -5.22
C ILE A 121 -7.17 20.54 -5.01
N PRO A 122 -7.14 21.40 -6.06
CA PRO A 122 -6.84 22.81 -5.89
C PRO A 122 -7.96 23.48 -5.09
N ASP A 123 -7.59 24.16 -4.01
CA ASP A 123 -8.49 24.99 -3.21
C ASP A 123 -8.56 26.39 -3.81
N ALA A 124 -9.77 26.82 -4.16
CA ALA A 124 -10.04 28.10 -4.78
C ALA A 124 -9.70 29.27 -3.85
N ASP A 125 -9.85 29.09 -2.54
CA ASP A 125 -9.72 30.17 -1.56
C ASP A 125 -8.27 30.39 -1.15
N THR A 126 -7.49 29.31 -1.04
CA THR A 126 -6.11 29.37 -0.52
C THR A 126 -5.04 29.29 -1.59
N ALA A 127 -5.41 29.06 -2.86
CA ALA A 127 -4.50 28.75 -3.97
C ALA A 127 -3.55 27.56 -3.71
N SER A 128 -3.80 26.79 -2.64
CA SER A 128 -3.04 25.61 -2.26
C SER A 128 -3.73 24.35 -2.74
N ARG A 129 -3.00 23.24 -2.88
CA ARG A 129 -3.61 21.94 -3.15
C ARG A 129 -3.91 21.23 -1.84
N GLN A 130 -5.16 20.86 -1.62
CA GLN A 130 -5.58 20.07 -0.48
C GLN A 130 -5.48 18.59 -0.82
N SER A 131 -4.89 17.83 0.11
CA SER A 131 -4.84 16.37 0.00
C SER A 131 -6.12 15.77 0.54
N ILE A 132 -6.74 14.90 -0.24
CA ILE A 132 -7.90 14.11 0.17
C ILE A 132 -7.50 12.63 0.10
N ASP A 133 -7.57 11.98 1.26
CA ASP A 133 -7.19 10.58 1.46
C ASP A 133 -7.89 9.65 0.46
N MET A 134 -9.22 9.66 0.42
CA MET A 134 -9.98 9.03 -0.66
C MET A 134 -11.41 9.56 -0.81
N VAL A 135 -11.98 9.32 -1.98
CA VAL A 135 -13.37 9.61 -2.32
C VAL A 135 -14.05 8.33 -2.80
N LEU A 136 -15.17 7.99 -2.20
CA LEU A 136 -16.03 6.86 -2.56
C LEU A 136 -17.21 7.37 -3.38
N LEU A 137 -17.30 6.95 -4.63
CA LEU A 137 -18.45 7.24 -5.50
C LEU A 137 -19.41 6.05 -5.50
N THR A 138 -20.55 6.22 -4.84
CA THR A 138 -21.65 5.26 -4.86
C THR A 138 -22.72 5.72 -5.85
N LYS A 139 -23.79 4.92 -6.00
CA LYS A 139 -24.92 5.32 -6.85
C LYS A 139 -25.75 6.47 -6.26
N GLN A 140 -25.62 6.74 -4.96
CA GLN A 140 -26.54 7.60 -4.20
C GLN A 140 -25.86 8.80 -3.56
N GLU A 141 -24.56 8.71 -3.31
CA GLU A 141 -23.80 9.73 -2.58
C GLU A 141 -22.32 9.67 -2.96
N LEU A 142 -21.65 10.79 -2.69
CA LEU A 142 -20.21 10.94 -2.74
C LEU A 142 -19.67 11.05 -1.31
N VAL A 143 -18.80 10.13 -0.90
CA VAL A 143 -18.27 10.13 0.46
C VAL A 143 -16.79 10.48 0.45
N VAL A 144 -16.44 11.59 1.09
CA VAL A 144 -15.05 11.94 1.39
C VAL A 144 -14.63 11.19 2.65
N VAL A 145 -13.60 10.37 2.54
CA VAL A 145 -13.15 9.53 3.64
C VAL A 145 -11.73 9.94 4.03
N SER A 146 -11.56 10.43 5.27
CA SER A 146 -10.24 10.56 5.87
C SER A 146 -9.88 9.32 6.68
N VAL A 147 -8.66 8.83 6.53
CA VAL A 147 -8.17 7.64 7.22
C VAL A 147 -7.08 8.05 8.19
N LYS A 148 -7.34 7.90 9.50
CA LYS A 148 -6.36 8.23 10.54
C LYS A 148 -5.88 6.96 11.24
N ASN A 149 -4.63 6.59 10.99
CA ASN A 149 -4.02 5.38 11.54
C ASN A 149 -3.44 5.58 12.95
N PHE A 150 -4.22 6.19 13.85
CA PHE A 150 -3.80 6.43 15.23
C PHE A 150 -3.60 5.13 16.02
N SER A 151 -2.77 5.16 17.06
CA SER A 151 -2.48 4.00 17.91
C SER A 151 -2.26 4.44 19.35
N GLY A 152 -2.57 3.60 20.33
CA GLY A 152 -2.48 3.97 21.74
C GLY A 152 -3.80 4.52 22.26
N ILE A 153 -3.77 5.45 23.21
CA ILE A 153 -4.96 6.02 23.85
C ILE A 153 -5.32 7.33 23.14
N LEU A 154 -6.56 7.43 22.66
CA LEU A 154 -7.10 8.63 22.03
C LEU A 154 -8.12 9.29 22.95
N THR A 155 -7.89 10.57 23.24
CA THR A 155 -8.79 11.44 24.01
C THR A 155 -9.18 12.66 23.19
N ILE A 156 -10.43 13.09 23.31
CA ILE A 156 -10.92 14.32 22.67
C ILE A 156 -10.80 15.46 23.68
N GLY A 157 -10.01 16.46 23.34
CA GLY A 157 -9.86 17.68 24.14
C GLY A 157 -11.13 18.52 24.12
N GLY A 158 -11.33 19.33 25.16
CA GLY A 158 -12.50 20.22 25.26
C GLY A 158 -12.59 21.29 24.17
N ASP A 159 -11.52 21.49 23.39
CA ASP A 159 -11.47 22.37 22.22
C ASP A 159 -11.68 21.65 20.88
N GLY A 160 -12.10 20.38 20.93
CA GLY A 160 -12.32 19.53 19.74
C GLY A 160 -11.05 18.90 19.18
N SER A 161 -9.86 19.25 19.68
CA SER A 161 -8.63 18.64 19.20
C SER A 161 -8.44 17.22 19.75
N TRP A 162 -7.79 16.36 18.96
CA TRP A 162 -7.60 14.95 19.30
C TRP A 162 -6.20 14.74 19.87
N LEU A 163 -6.10 14.09 21.03
CA LEU A 163 -4.86 13.82 21.74
C LEU A 163 -4.57 12.32 21.71
N CYS A 164 -3.48 11.93 21.05
CA CYS A 164 -3.04 10.55 20.91
C CYS A 164 -1.82 10.28 21.80
N GLU A 165 -1.99 9.43 22.81
CA GLU A 165 -0.94 8.97 23.72
C GLU A 165 -0.45 7.58 23.32
N LYS A 166 0.80 7.49 22.88
CA LYS A 166 1.46 6.22 22.51
C LYS A 166 2.29 5.74 23.69
N SER A 167 2.25 4.43 24.00
CA SER A 167 3.05 3.82 25.07
C SER A 167 4.55 4.11 24.94
N ASP A 168 5.02 4.21 23.70
CA ASP A 168 6.44 4.28 23.37
C ASP A 168 6.96 5.73 23.27
N LYS A 169 6.05 6.73 23.35
CA LYS A 169 6.41 8.16 23.28
C LYS A 169 6.01 8.86 24.57
N ARG A 170 6.97 9.57 25.18
CA ARG A 170 6.74 10.35 26.41
C ARG A 170 5.80 11.56 26.24
N LYS A 171 5.37 11.88 25.02
CA LYS A 171 4.58 13.08 24.72
C LYS A 171 3.36 12.72 23.88
N ALA A 172 2.19 13.19 24.32
CA ALA A 172 0.95 13.11 23.56
C ALA A 172 1.08 13.90 22.25
N GLU A 173 0.65 13.28 21.15
CA GLU A 173 0.55 13.93 19.84
C GLU A 173 -0.81 14.59 19.72
N ARG A 174 -0.82 15.91 19.49
CA ARG A 174 -2.04 16.68 19.32
C ARG A 174 -2.35 16.83 17.83
N HIS A 175 -3.56 16.47 17.45
CA HIS A 175 -4.08 16.54 16.09
C HIS A 175 -5.30 17.49 16.05
N PRO A 176 -5.51 18.22 14.95
CA PRO A 176 -6.77 18.93 14.73
C PRO A 176 -7.93 17.93 14.66
N ASP A 177 -9.16 18.43 14.77
CA ASP A 177 -10.35 17.58 14.61
C ASP A 177 -10.39 17.03 13.17
N PRO A 178 -10.22 15.70 12.98
CA PRO A 178 -10.23 15.10 11.65
C PRO A 178 -11.61 15.15 11.00
N VAL A 179 -12.70 15.31 11.77
CA VAL A 179 -14.06 15.45 11.23
C VAL A 179 -14.23 16.82 10.59
N GLU A 180 -13.79 17.88 11.27
CA GLU A 180 -13.78 19.23 10.69
C GLU A 180 -12.85 19.32 9.46
N GLU A 181 -11.69 18.67 9.52
CA GLU A 181 -10.78 18.58 8.37
C GLU A 181 -11.42 17.88 7.17
N ALA A 182 -12.07 16.73 7.40
CA ALA A 182 -12.75 15.99 6.34
C ALA A 182 -13.96 16.75 5.78
N ARG A 183 -14.68 17.50 6.63
CA ARG A 183 -15.80 18.35 6.19
C ARG A 183 -15.32 19.50 5.31
N LYS A 184 -14.22 20.16 5.71
CA LYS A 184 -13.57 21.18 4.87
C LYS A 184 -13.12 20.60 3.53
N GLN A 185 -12.51 19.42 3.53
CA GLN A 185 -12.11 18.72 2.29
C GLN A 185 -13.31 18.41 1.39
N ALA A 186 -14.46 18.03 1.97
CA ALA A 186 -15.69 17.81 1.22
C ALA A 186 -16.17 19.11 0.54
N SER A 187 -16.23 20.23 1.24
CA SER A 187 -16.62 21.52 0.64
C SER A 187 -15.68 21.96 -0.49
N ILE A 188 -14.37 21.71 -0.35
CA ILE A 188 -13.38 22.00 -1.38
C ILE A 188 -13.56 21.09 -2.60
N LEU A 189 -13.84 19.80 -2.38
CA LEU A 189 -14.14 18.87 -3.47
C LEU A 189 -15.43 19.27 -4.20
N GLU A 190 -16.48 19.65 -3.47
CA GLU A 190 -17.75 20.12 -4.04
C GLU A 190 -17.51 21.34 -4.94
N SER A 191 -16.77 22.33 -4.43
CA SER A 191 -16.40 23.53 -5.20
C SER A 191 -15.60 23.19 -6.46
N TYR A 192 -14.68 22.22 -6.37
CA TYR A 192 -13.92 21.73 -7.52
C TYR A 192 -14.81 21.04 -8.57
N LEU A 193 -15.79 20.24 -8.13
CA LEU A 193 -16.73 19.56 -9.01
C LEU A 193 -17.64 20.56 -9.73
N GLU A 194 -18.15 21.57 -9.00
CA GLU A 194 -18.95 22.65 -9.58
C GLU A 194 -18.20 23.43 -10.66
N GLN A 195 -16.92 23.78 -10.41
CA GLN A 195 -16.05 24.42 -11.39
C GLN A 195 -15.81 23.58 -12.64
N ARG A 196 -15.96 22.25 -12.54
CA ARG A 196 -15.89 21.30 -13.65
C ARG A 196 -17.25 21.02 -14.29
N GLY A 197 -18.28 21.77 -13.93
CA GLY A 197 -19.62 21.68 -14.51
C GLY A 197 -20.50 20.60 -13.86
N VAL A 198 -20.12 20.09 -12.69
CA VAL A 198 -20.90 19.11 -11.93
C VAL A 198 -21.50 19.77 -10.70
N ALA A 199 -22.76 20.23 -10.80
CA ALA A 199 -23.51 20.72 -9.66
C ALA A 199 -24.14 19.53 -8.91
N LEU A 200 -23.83 19.41 -7.62
CA LEU A 200 -24.36 18.36 -6.77
C LEU A 200 -25.62 18.83 -6.03
N PRO A 201 -26.61 17.94 -5.81
CA PRO A 201 -27.72 18.25 -4.90
C PRO A 201 -27.21 18.46 -3.46
N GLU A 202 -27.89 19.33 -2.72
CA GLU A 202 -27.57 19.59 -1.31
C GLU A 202 -27.60 18.28 -0.49
N GLY A 203 -26.53 18.00 0.24
CA GLY A 203 -26.40 16.78 1.04
C GLY A 203 -26.00 15.53 0.26
N TYR A 204 -25.65 15.64 -1.03
CA TYR A 204 -25.11 14.51 -1.82
C TYR A 204 -23.69 14.13 -1.43
N ILE A 205 -22.89 15.10 -0.98
CA ILE A 205 -21.55 14.88 -0.47
C ILE A 205 -21.58 14.78 1.06
N CYS A 206 -20.95 13.75 1.61
CA CYS A 206 -20.78 13.60 3.05
C CYS A 206 -19.33 13.23 3.39
N CYS A 207 -18.94 13.38 4.66
CA CYS A 207 -17.59 13.06 5.13
C CYS A 207 -17.61 11.97 6.20
N LYS A 208 -16.59 11.10 6.18
CA LYS A 208 -16.35 10.07 7.20
C LYS A 208 -14.88 10.04 7.61
N VAL A 209 -14.64 9.71 8.86
CA VAL A 209 -13.29 9.48 9.40
C VAL A 209 -13.18 8.01 9.82
N ILE A 210 -12.24 7.27 9.26
CA ILE A 210 -12.01 5.86 9.60
C ILE A 210 -10.76 5.74 10.47
N LEU A 211 -10.91 5.03 11.59
CA LEU A 211 -9.84 4.69 12.52
C LEU A 211 -9.57 3.18 12.45
N PRO A 212 -8.78 2.71 11.46
CA PRO A 212 -8.70 1.29 11.14
C PRO A 212 -7.71 0.51 12.02
N ASN A 213 -7.08 1.14 13.01
CA ASN A 213 -6.01 0.51 13.79
C ASN A 213 -6.57 -0.20 15.03
N PRO A 214 -6.41 -1.53 15.17
CA PRO A 214 -6.89 -2.27 16.34
C PRO A 214 -6.15 -1.91 17.64
N LYS A 215 -4.98 -1.28 17.55
CA LYS A 215 -4.19 -0.85 18.72
C LYS A 215 -4.67 0.49 19.28
N LEU A 216 -5.76 1.05 18.75
CA LEU A 216 -6.35 2.29 19.23
C LEU A 216 -7.37 1.99 20.32
N CYS A 217 -7.13 2.53 21.50
CA CYS A 217 -8.06 2.53 22.62
C CYS A 217 -8.66 3.93 22.76
N THR A 218 -9.97 4.01 22.98
CA THR A 218 -10.71 5.28 23.01
C THR A 218 -11.29 5.54 24.40
N ILE A 219 -11.17 6.78 24.88
CA ILE A 219 -11.68 7.18 26.21
C ILE A 219 -12.35 8.56 26.13
N PRO A 220 -13.66 8.68 26.44
CA PRO A 220 -14.66 7.62 26.61
C PRO A 220 -15.03 6.95 25.27
N ALA A 221 -15.45 5.68 25.31
CA ALA A 221 -15.71 4.88 24.10
C ALA A 221 -16.82 5.43 23.20
N ASP A 222 -17.83 6.10 23.79
CA ASP A 222 -19.05 6.58 23.10
C ASP A 222 -18.99 8.09 22.76
N GLY A 223 -17.82 8.71 22.85
CA GLY A 223 -17.66 10.17 22.70
C GLY A 223 -17.49 10.69 21.28
N PHE A 224 -17.48 9.81 20.25
CA PHE A 224 -17.18 10.25 18.89
C PHE A 224 -18.41 10.78 18.13
N PRO A 225 -18.21 11.75 17.23
CA PRO A 225 -19.21 12.10 16.23
C PRO A 225 -19.63 10.91 15.36
N SER A 226 -20.85 10.97 14.82
CA SER A 226 -21.43 9.93 13.94
C SER A 226 -20.67 9.70 12.63
N GLU A 227 -19.79 10.63 12.28
CA GLU A 227 -18.91 10.62 11.13
C GLU A 227 -17.68 9.73 11.34
N VAL A 228 -17.35 9.41 12.60
CA VAL A 228 -16.20 8.58 12.93
C VAL A 228 -16.59 7.11 12.99
N ILE A 229 -15.83 6.29 12.27
CA ILE A 229 -15.94 4.83 12.27
C ILE A 229 -14.73 4.27 13.01
N THR A 230 -14.96 3.72 14.20
CA THR A 230 -13.91 3.07 15.00
C THR A 230 -13.49 1.74 14.39
N HIS A 231 -12.38 1.16 14.86
CA HIS A 231 -11.91 -0.14 14.39
C HIS A 231 -13.00 -1.23 14.52
N ASP A 232 -13.72 -1.25 15.64
CA ASP A 232 -14.73 -2.28 15.90
C ASP A 232 -15.95 -2.14 14.98
N GLN A 233 -16.39 -0.91 14.72
CA GLN A 233 -17.43 -0.64 13.72
C GLN A 233 -16.92 -0.97 12.31
N TRP A 234 -15.67 -0.59 12.01
CA TRP A 234 -15.02 -0.86 10.73
C TRP A 234 -15.02 -2.34 10.42
N ILE A 235 -14.57 -3.23 11.32
CA ILE A 235 -14.56 -4.70 11.07
C ILE A 235 -15.97 -5.29 10.93
N GLN A 236 -16.99 -4.68 11.52
CA GLN A 236 -18.37 -5.16 11.46
C GLN A 236 -19.11 -4.76 10.17
N LEU A 237 -18.59 -3.81 9.39
CA LEU A 237 -19.17 -3.46 8.09
C LEU A 237 -19.23 -4.68 7.16
N LYS A 238 -20.44 -5.04 6.74
CA LYS A 238 -20.74 -6.15 5.82
C LYS A 238 -21.11 -5.61 4.43
N PRO A 239 -20.84 -6.38 3.36
CA PRO A 239 -21.32 -6.02 2.02
C PRO A 239 -22.85 -6.03 2.03
N GLU A 240 -23.47 -4.92 1.68
CA GLU A 240 -24.94 -4.85 1.67
C GLU A 240 -25.51 -5.70 0.53
N ALA A 241 -26.33 -6.69 0.89
CA ALA A 241 -27.21 -7.34 -0.07
C ALA A 241 -28.23 -6.30 -0.57
N LYS A 242 -28.34 -6.17 -1.89
CA LYS A 242 -29.26 -5.28 -2.61
C LYS A 242 -30.61 -5.16 -1.89
N SER A 243 -30.97 -3.94 -1.45
CA SER A 243 -32.29 -3.49 -0.94
C SER A 243 -32.48 -3.26 0.57
N THR A 244 -31.44 -3.17 1.39
CA THR A 244 -31.63 -2.56 2.72
C THR A 244 -30.39 -1.80 3.14
N LEU A 245 -30.32 -0.54 2.69
CA LEU A 245 -29.41 0.45 3.24
C LEU A 245 -29.52 0.40 4.76
N SER A 246 -28.40 0.17 5.42
CA SER A 246 -28.26 0.30 6.85
C SER A 246 -28.78 1.67 7.30
N SER A 247 -29.25 1.76 8.54
CA SER A 247 -30.03 2.88 9.09
C SER A 247 -29.36 4.27 8.99
N TRP A 248 -28.08 4.35 8.64
CA TRP A 248 -27.26 5.57 8.47
C TRP A 248 -27.32 6.24 7.08
N VAL A 249 -27.82 5.59 6.02
CA VAL A 249 -27.92 6.18 4.65
C VAL A 249 -29.35 6.66 4.34
N LYS A 250 -30.24 6.74 5.34
CA LYS A 250 -31.66 7.04 5.12
C LYS A 250 -32.05 8.51 5.19
N SER A 251 -31.13 9.45 5.41
CA SER A 251 -31.51 10.85 5.69
C SER A 251 -31.55 11.80 4.50
N ALA A 252 -31.23 11.38 3.27
CA ALA A 252 -31.41 12.26 2.11
C ALA A 252 -31.97 11.50 0.90
N PHE A 253 -33.05 12.05 0.34
CA PHE A 253 -33.71 11.72 -0.92
C PHE A 253 -34.82 10.64 -0.94
N ARG A 254 -36.05 11.16 -0.97
CA ARG A 254 -37.21 10.52 -1.59
C ARG A 254 -37.12 10.70 -3.11
N SER A 255 -37.20 9.58 -3.84
CA SER A 255 -37.88 9.43 -5.14
C SER A 255 -37.76 10.58 -6.16
N GLY A 256 -36.77 10.52 -7.06
CA GLY A 256 -36.75 11.33 -8.28
C GLY A 256 -35.64 10.96 -9.28
N LYS A 257 -36.02 10.31 -10.40
CA LYS A 257 -35.28 10.10 -11.67
C LYS A 257 -33.90 9.42 -11.62
N LYS A 258 -33.94 8.09 -11.71
CA LYS A 258 -32.79 7.18 -11.89
C LYS A 258 -31.85 7.57 -13.05
N ASP A 259 -32.39 8.05 -14.17
CA ASP A 259 -31.61 8.33 -15.38
C ASP A 259 -30.75 9.61 -15.26
N MET A 260 -31.23 10.62 -14.53
CA MET A 260 -30.47 11.85 -14.28
C MET A 260 -29.25 11.57 -13.38
N LEU A 261 -29.44 10.74 -12.35
CA LEU A 261 -28.39 10.36 -11.42
C LEU A 261 -27.30 9.50 -12.08
N GLU A 262 -27.65 8.69 -13.07
CA GLU A 262 -26.68 7.87 -13.82
C GLU A 262 -25.76 8.75 -14.70
N SER A 263 -26.32 9.79 -15.34
CA SER A 263 -25.52 10.77 -16.10
C SER A 263 -24.60 11.63 -15.21
N VAL A 264 -25.08 12.04 -14.03
CA VAL A 264 -24.27 12.73 -13.02
C VAL A 264 -23.14 11.83 -12.53
N ASN A 265 -23.42 10.55 -12.25
CA ASN A 265 -22.40 9.59 -11.83
C ASN A 265 -21.34 9.31 -12.89
N GLN A 266 -21.70 9.28 -14.18
CA GLN A 266 -20.72 9.16 -15.27
C GLN A 266 -19.83 10.40 -15.37
N ASN A 267 -20.41 11.60 -15.23
CA ASN A 267 -19.63 12.83 -15.23
C ASN A 267 -18.72 12.92 -13.99
N LEU A 268 -19.22 12.51 -12.81
CA LEU A 268 -18.42 12.40 -11.59
C LEU A 268 -17.26 11.42 -11.75
N ASP A 269 -17.49 10.24 -12.31
CA ASP A 269 -16.44 9.26 -12.55
C ASP A 269 -15.35 9.82 -13.48
N PHE A 270 -15.75 10.53 -14.53
CA PHE A 270 -14.83 11.20 -15.45
C PHE A 270 -14.02 12.31 -14.77
N VAL A 271 -14.66 13.20 -14.00
CA VAL A 271 -13.98 14.30 -13.32
C VAL A 271 -13.04 13.78 -12.22
N LEU A 272 -13.48 12.79 -11.43
CA LEU A 272 -12.67 12.20 -10.35
C LEU A 272 -11.51 11.34 -10.88
N SER A 273 -11.71 10.60 -11.98
CA SER A 273 -10.64 9.82 -12.61
C SER A 273 -9.55 10.67 -13.28
N SER A 274 -9.89 11.92 -13.63
CA SER A 274 -8.95 12.91 -14.19
C SER A 274 -8.45 13.94 -13.18
N ALA A 275 -8.93 13.89 -11.93
CA ALA A 275 -8.50 14.79 -10.88
C ALA A 275 -6.99 14.62 -10.57
N PRO A 276 -6.27 15.69 -10.18
CA PRO A 276 -4.88 15.56 -9.78
C PRO A 276 -4.76 14.64 -8.56
N ILE A 277 -3.73 13.79 -8.54
CA ILE A 277 -3.47 12.86 -7.43
C ILE A 277 -2.02 12.96 -6.96
N TRP A 278 -1.69 12.32 -5.84
CA TRP A 278 -0.30 12.09 -5.47
C TRP A 278 0.37 11.08 -6.41
N ASP A 279 1.68 11.23 -6.63
CA ASP A 279 2.44 10.16 -7.24
C ASP A 279 2.44 8.96 -6.28
N ARG A 280 2.41 7.75 -6.83
CA ARG A 280 2.30 6.52 -6.07
C ARG A 280 3.45 5.59 -6.43
N LEU A 281 4.19 5.15 -5.42
CA LEU A 281 5.09 4.01 -5.51
C LEU A 281 4.40 2.78 -4.92
N GLU A 282 4.29 1.72 -5.71
CA GLU A 282 3.92 0.40 -5.24
C GLU A 282 5.19 -0.40 -5.05
N LEU A 283 5.47 -0.79 -3.81
CA LEU A 283 6.63 -1.57 -3.42
C LEU A 283 6.25 -3.05 -3.33
N LYS A 284 7.27 -3.91 -3.43
CA LYS A 284 7.09 -5.35 -3.25
C LYS A 284 6.52 -5.68 -1.88
N GLY A 285 5.61 -6.66 -1.85
CA GLY A 285 4.85 -6.99 -0.65
C GLY A 285 3.62 -6.11 -0.42
N ASN A 286 3.05 -5.54 -1.49
CA ASN A 286 1.82 -4.73 -1.47
C ASN A 286 1.89 -3.54 -0.51
N LYS A 287 3.07 -2.92 -0.41
CA LYS A 287 3.26 -1.68 0.35
C LYS A 287 3.16 -0.50 -0.61
N TYR A 288 2.58 0.59 -0.13
CA TYR A 288 2.38 1.79 -0.94
C TYR A 288 3.03 2.99 -0.28
N VAL A 289 3.49 3.94 -1.11
CA VAL A 289 3.97 5.26 -0.69
C VAL A 289 3.34 6.31 -1.60
N LEU A 290 2.69 7.31 -1.01
CA LEU A 290 2.17 8.49 -1.69
C LEU A 290 3.12 9.68 -1.49
N GLY A 291 3.25 10.53 -2.50
CA GLY A 291 4.12 11.70 -2.46
C GLY A 291 4.48 12.23 -3.84
N GLU A 292 5.65 12.85 -3.96
CA GLU A 292 6.14 13.47 -5.19
C GLU A 292 7.38 12.77 -5.70
N PHE A 293 7.32 12.32 -6.94
CA PHE A 293 8.48 11.85 -7.68
C PHE A 293 9.36 13.02 -8.07
N GLN A 294 10.65 12.91 -7.75
CA GLN A 294 11.65 13.93 -8.08
C GLN A 294 12.45 13.51 -9.31
N GLU A 295 13.24 12.44 -9.20
CA GLU A 295 14.14 11.99 -10.26
C GLU A 295 14.60 10.54 -10.07
N PHE A 296 15.26 9.99 -11.09
CA PHE A 296 16.04 8.77 -10.97
C PHE A 296 17.50 9.11 -10.65
N LYS A 297 18.13 8.29 -9.80
CA LYS A 297 19.54 8.41 -9.44
C LYS A 297 20.26 7.08 -9.64
N GLY A 298 21.48 7.11 -10.14
CA GLY A 298 22.23 5.89 -10.42
C GLY A 298 23.43 6.15 -11.31
N LYS A 299 23.82 5.16 -12.11
CA LYS A 299 24.83 5.36 -13.15
C LYS A 299 24.27 6.24 -14.26
N GLU A 300 25.15 7.01 -14.89
CA GLU A 300 24.79 7.94 -15.96
C GLU A 300 24.04 7.25 -17.11
N GLU A 301 24.49 6.07 -17.53
CA GLU A 301 23.81 5.23 -18.53
C GLU A 301 22.34 4.93 -18.17
N ASP A 302 22.08 4.59 -16.91
CA ASP A 302 20.74 4.22 -16.44
C ASP A 302 19.85 5.47 -16.32
N VAL A 303 20.40 6.59 -15.83
CA VAL A 303 19.67 7.87 -15.71
C VAL A 303 19.32 8.41 -17.09
N GLU A 304 20.24 8.31 -18.05
CA GLU A 304 20.01 8.75 -19.42
C GLU A 304 18.96 7.90 -20.13
N ALA A 305 18.96 6.58 -19.94
CA ALA A 305 17.89 5.71 -20.43
C ALA A 305 16.51 6.10 -19.87
N LEU A 306 16.44 6.45 -18.58
CA LEU A 306 15.19 6.80 -17.91
C LEU A 306 14.78 8.28 -18.07
N ARG A 307 15.57 9.12 -18.77
CA ARG A 307 15.32 10.57 -18.91
C ARG A 307 13.95 10.93 -19.52
N HIS A 308 13.38 9.99 -20.26
CA HIS A 308 12.08 10.12 -20.93
C HIS A 308 10.91 9.87 -19.98
N ILE A 309 11.15 9.20 -18.85
CA ILE A 309 10.17 8.97 -17.79
C ILE A 309 10.09 10.22 -16.93
N ARG A 310 9.25 11.17 -17.37
CA ARG A 310 8.95 12.40 -16.64
C ARG A 310 7.51 12.40 -16.17
N ARG A 311 7.28 13.00 -15.00
CA ARG A 311 5.95 13.19 -14.39
C ARG A 311 4.93 13.78 -15.37
N SER A 312 5.37 14.72 -16.21
CA SER A 312 4.56 15.36 -17.26
C SER A 312 4.39 14.58 -18.56
N LYS A 313 5.00 13.40 -18.73
CA LYS A 313 4.90 12.63 -19.99
C LYS A 313 4.47 11.19 -19.80
N VAL A 314 4.74 10.62 -18.63
CA VAL A 314 4.45 9.23 -18.30
C VAL A 314 3.38 9.18 -17.23
N GLY A 315 2.36 8.34 -17.43
CA GLY A 315 1.32 8.10 -16.42
C GLY A 315 1.62 6.88 -15.55
N ARG A 316 2.20 5.83 -16.14
CA ARG A 316 2.40 4.55 -15.46
C ARG A 316 3.76 3.93 -15.79
N VAL A 317 4.41 3.37 -14.78
CA VAL A 317 5.65 2.61 -14.89
C VAL A 317 5.47 1.26 -14.18
N VAL A 318 6.00 0.19 -14.75
CA VAL A 318 5.99 -1.17 -14.21
C VAL A 318 7.41 -1.71 -14.26
N ILE A 319 7.87 -2.31 -13.18
CA ILE A 319 9.25 -2.78 -13.04
C ILE A 319 9.25 -4.29 -12.95
N GLN A 320 9.93 -4.92 -13.90
CA GLN A 320 10.05 -6.37 -14.00
C GLN A 320 11.50 -6.80 -13.76
N LYS A 321 11.67 -7.91 -13.05
CA LYS A 321 12.99 -8.53 -12.90
C LYS A 321 13.30 -9.33 -14.16
N THR A 322 14.38 -8.98 -14.85
CA THR A 322 14.92 -9.87 -15.88
C THR A 322 15.75 -10.93 -15.16
N SER A 323 15.29 -12.19 -15.21
CA SER A 323 16.06 -13.30 -14.65
C SER A 323 17.28 -13.52 -15.54
N MET A 324 18.46 -13.17 -15.04
CA MET A 324 19.72 -13.60 -15.63
C MET A 324 20.43 -14.53 -14.64
N PHE A 325 20.53 -15.80 -15.00
CA PHE A 325 21.42 -16.76 -14.35
C PHE A 325 22.87 -16.34 -14.65
N GLY A 326 23.60 -15.82 -13.67
CA GLY A 326 25.04 -15.52 -13.81
C GLY A 326 25.54 -14.40 -12.89
N LEU A 327 26.86 -14.30 -12.74
CA LEU A 327 27.60 -13.33 -11.91
C LEU A 327 27.50 -11.86 -12.39
N ALA A 328 26.59 -11.56 -13.33
CA ALA A 328 26.41 -10.21 -13.89
C ALA A 328 25.51 -9.36 -12.98
N PRO A 329 25.68 -8.02 -12.96
CA PRO A 329 24.79 -7.13 -12.23
C PRO A 329 23.34 -7.36 -12.67
N SER A 330 22.44 -7.62 -11.72
CA SER A 330 21.04 -7.84 -12.03
C SER A 330 20.45 -6.62 -12.72
N ARG A 331 19.91 -6.82 -13.93
CA ARG A 331 19.19 -5.80 -14.67
C ARG A 331 17.70 -5.88 -14.36
N LEU A 332 17.00 -4.78 -14.60
CA LEU A 332 15.55 -4.64 -14.48
C LEU A 332 15.02 -4.11 -15.80
N GLN A 333 13.88 -4.65 -16.20
CA GLN A 333 13.11 -4.15 -17.33
C GLN A 333 12.08 -3.16 -16.79
N VAL A 334 12.12 -1.94 -17.30
CA VAL A 334 11.23 -0.84 -16.94
C VAL A 334 10.28 -0.61 -18.10
N LEU A 335 9.03 -1.02 -17.92
CA LEU A 335 7.97 -0.79 -18.87
C LEU A 335 7.24 0.49 -18.47
N TYR A 336 7.06 1.43 -19.39
CA TYR A 336 6.34 2.66 -19.11
C TYR A 336 5.37 3.03 -20.21
N ARG A 337 4.33 3.74 -19.80
CA ARG A 337 3.26 4.18 -20.68
C ARG A 337 3.19 5.70 -20.70
N LEU A 338 3.26 6.26 -21.90
CA LEU A 338 3.06 7.69 -22.12
C LEU A 338 1.63 8.08 -21.74
N ARG A 339 1.49 9.30 -21.21
CA ARG A 339 0.18 9.87 -20.91
C ARG A 339 -0.51 10.20 -22.23
N ASP A 340 -1.78 9.81 -22.33
CA ASP A 340 -2.63 10.23 -23.42
C ASP A 340 -3.26 11.58 -23.08
N TYR A 341 -2.95 12.60 -23.88
CA TYR A 341 -3.49 13.95 -23.75
C TYR A 341 -4.67 14.20 -24.71
N ARG A 342 -5.00 13.24 -25.57
CA ARG A 342 -6.05 13.37 -26.60
C ARG A 342 -7.17 12.40 -26.27
N SER A 343 -8.18 12.89 -25.55
CA SER A 343 -9.45 12.20 -25.37
C SER A 343 -10.09 11.87 -26.73
N GLU A 344 -10.65 10.65 -26.82
CA GLU A 344 -11.34 10.03 -27.97
C GLU A 344 -10.46 9.44 -29.08
N GLY A 345 -9.90 8.27 -28.79
CA GLY A 345 -9.46 7.34 -29.81
C GLY A 345 -8.70 6.19 -29.18
N ALA A 346 -9.17 4.96 -29.39
CA ALA A 346 -8.49 3.75 -28.96
C ALA A 346 -7.17 3.56 -29.74
N SER A 347 -6.19 4.42 -29.49
CA SER A 347 -4.82 4.18 -29.91
C SER A 347 -4.25 3.14 -28.95
N GLU A 348 -3.80 2.00 -29.48
CA GLU A 348 -3.10 0.99 -28.69
C GLU A 348 -1.99 1.68 -27.89
N LEU A 349 -2.14 1.70 -26.57
CA LEU A 349 -1.21 2.34 -25.66
C LEU A 349 0.10 1.55 -25.65
N GLU A 350 0.98 1.88 -26.58
CA GLU A 350 2.29 1.27 -26.76
C GLU A 350 3.11 1.41 -25.48
N TRP A 351 3.51 0.27 -24.92
CA TRP A 351 4.45 0.23 -23.81
C TRP A 351 5.85 0.41 -24.35
N LYS A 352 6.58 1.35 -23.78
CA LYS A 352 8.01 1.52 -24.03
C LYS A 352 8.79 0.77 -22.97
N GLU A 353 9.99 0.35 -23.34
CA GLU A 353 10.84 -0.47 -22.50
C GLU A 353 12.23 0.15 -22.39
N GLU A 354 12.76 0.20 -21.17
CA GLU A 354 14.17 0.44 -20.90
C GLU A 354 14.73 -0.68 -20.02
N THR A 355 16.02 -1.00 -20.19
CA THR A 355 16.69 -1.95 -19.30
C THR A 355 17.78 -1.25 -18.49
N VAL A 356 17.62 -1.22 -17.17
CA VAL A 356 18.55 -0.54 -16.25
C VAL A 356 19.07 -1.47 -15.16
N ARG A 357 20.06 -1.03 -14.39
CA ARG A 357 20.58 -1.80 -13.26
C ARG A 357 19.60 -1.82 -12.08
N SER A 358 19.63 -2.90 -11.30
CA SER A 358 18.82 -3.04 -10.08
C SER A 358 19.20 -2.07 -8.96
N SER A 359 20.39 -1.46 -9.05
CA SER A 359 20.93 -0.47 -8.12
C SER A 359 20.45 0.95 -8.41
N THR A 360 19.75 1.19 -9.53
CA THR A 360 19.13 2.49 -9.81
C THR A 360 18.13 2.81 -8.69
N GLU A 361 18.08 4.06 -8.28
CA GLU A 361 17.27 4.58 -7.19
C GLU A 361 16.23 5.57 -7.72
N ILE A 362 15.10 5.62 -7.04
CA ILE A 362 14.05 6.63 -7.20
C ILE A 362 14.17 7.61 -6.04
N ILE A 363 14.27 8.88 -6.37
CA ILE A 363 14.25 9.98 -5.41
C ILE A 363 12.79 10.44 -5.29
N PHE A 364 12.22 10.32 -4.09
CA PHE A 364 10.79 10.49 -3.86
C PHE A 364 10.54 11.19 -2.53
N GLN A 365 9.70 12.21 -2.51
CA GLN A 365 9.32 12.95 -1.31
C GLN A 365 7.96 12.45 -0.82
N PRO A 366 7.88 11.71 0.30
CA PRO A 366 6.59 11.26 0.84
C PRO A 366 5.72 12.44 1.28
N GLU A 367 4.40 12.31 1.14
CA GLU A 367 3.40 13.34 1.49
C GLU A 367 3.59 13.91 2.91
N ASN A 368 3.71 13.05 3.92
CA ASN A 368 3.89 13.45 5.32
C ASN A 368 5.37 13.61 5.72
N GLY A 369 6.29 13.64 4.74
CA GLY A 369 7.73 13.66 4.96
C GLY A 369 8.38 15.01 4.60
N SER A 370 9.09 15.61 5.55
CA SER A 370 9.91 16.81 5.27
C SER A 370 11.21 16.51 4.51
N LYS A 371 11.57 15.23 4.34
CA LYS A 371 12.80 14.79 3.69
C LYS A 371 12.51 13.86 2.54
N VAL A 372 13.23 14.09 1.45
CA VAL A 372 13.27 13.21 0.30
C VAL A 372 13.89 11.86 0.70
N ARG A 373 13.30 10.78 0.22
CA ARG A 373 13.74 9.40 0.43
C ARG A 373 14.21 8.77 -0.86
N LYS A 374 15.05 7.75 -0.73
CA LYS A 374 15.54 6.96 -1.86
C LYS A 374 14.94 5.57 -1.81
N PHE A 375 14.44 5.09 -2.94
CA PHE A 375 13.92 3.74 -3.09
C PHE A 375 14.70 3.02 -4.17
N LYS A 376 15.30 1.86 -3.88
CA LYS A 376 15.92 1.05 -4.94
C LYS A 376 14.85 0.63 -5.93
N LEU A 377 15.10 0.80 -7.22
CA LEU A 377 14.17 0.41 -8.29
C LEU A 377 13.80 -1.08 -8.19
N SER A 378 14.73 -1.91 -7.70
CA SER A 378 14.49 -3.33 -7.48
C SER A 378 13.48 -3.67 -6.37
N SER A 379 13.15 -2.74 -5.47
CA SER A 379 12.11 -2.91 -4.45
C SER A 379 10.74 -2.41 -4.90
N VAL A 380 10.68 -1.68 -6.02
CA VAL A 380 9.46 -1.10 -6.58
C VAL A 380 8.86 -2.07 -7.61
N SER A 381 7.55 -2.23 -7.57
CA SER A 381 6.75 -3.04 -8.50
C SER A 381 6.15 -2.16 -9.60
N SER A 382 5.59 -1.00 -9.23
CA SER A 382 4.97 -0.07 -10.16
C SER A 382 5.02 1.37 -9.65
N MET A 383 4.86 2.32 -10.57
CA MET A 383 4.70 3.74 -10.26
C MET A 383 3.50 4.30 -11.02
N LEU A 384 2.75 5.16 -10.35
CA LEU A 384 1.76 6.04 -10.96
C LEU A 384 2.25 7.47 -10.78
N LEU A 385 2.40 8.21 -11.88
CA LEU A 385 2.85 9.60 -11.84
C LEU A 385 1.66 10.48 -12.20
N SER A 386 1.27 11.40 -11.34
CA SER A 386 0.27 12.43 -11.62
C SER A 386 0.96 13.62 -12.28
N ALA A 387 0.35 14.26 -13.28
CA ALA A 387 0.88 15.51 -13.82
C ALA A 387 0.56 16.67 -12.87
#